data_AF-A0A7S0JJW7-F1
#
_entry.id   AF-A0A7S0JJW7-F1
#
_cell.length_a   1.000
_cell.length_b   1.000
_cell.length_c   1.000
_cell.angle_alpha   90.00
_cell.angle_beta   90.00
_cell.angle_gamma   90.00
#
_symmetry.space_group_name_H-M   'P 1'
#
loop_
_entity.id
_entity.type
_entity.pdbx_description
1 polymer ?
#
loop_
_entity_poly.entity_id
_entity_poly.type
_entity_poly.pdbx_seq_one_letter_code
_entity_poly.pdbx_strand_id
1 'polypeptide(L)'
;MSSSSRFRLVPAPNTRAAVLLLCGCVHASPEHFSLQGRRAVVTGGSKGIGRAIVDELLLQGCEVLTCARDMSPLGQLVDSDIKCTAVVADVSTDEGRAALLSAIEARWGADCAIDILVNNVGTNLR
;
A
#
# COMPACT_ATOMS: atom_id res chain seq x y z
N MET A 1 -50.24 -36.43 -5.78
CA MET A 1 -49.77 -36.05 -4.43
C MET A 1 -48.34 -35.56 -4.61
N SER A 2 -48.17 -34.23 -4.71
CA SER A 2 -47.58 -33.40 -3.64
C SER A 2 -46.05 -33.54 -3.62
N SER A 3 -45.21 -32.53 -3.73
CA SER A 3 -45.34 -31.07 -3.70
C SER A 3 -44.05 -30.54 -4.30
N SER A 4 -44.14 -29.64 -5.28
CA SER A 4 -42.99 -28.90 -5.78
C SER A 4 -42.55 -27.90 -4.71
N SER A 5 -41.51 -28.24 -3.94
CA SER A 5 -40.86 -27.31 -3.03
C SER A 5 -40.09 -26.26 -3.83
N ARG A 6 -40.79 -25.16 -4.18
CA ARG A 6 -40.20 -23.91 -4.66
C ARG A 6 -39.24 -23.38 -3.59
N PHE A 7 -37.94 -23.56 -3.79
CA PHE A 7 -36.95 -22.73 -3.12
C PHE A 7 -37.05 -21.31 -3.68
N ARG A 8 -37.42 -20.35 -2.84
CA ARG A 8 -37.31 -18.93 -3.16
C ARG A 8 -35.85 -18.51 -3.02
N LEU A 9 -35.25 -18.08 -4.12
CA LEU A 9 -34.11 -17.17 -4.07
C LEU A 9 -34.60 -15.83 -3.52
N VAL A 10 -34.07 -15.42 -2.38
CA VAL A 10 -34.19 -14.03 -1.91
C VAL A 10 -32.97 -13.29 -2.46
N PRO A 11 -33.12 -12.23 -3.27
CA PRO A 11 -31.99 -11.46 -3.74
C PRO A 11 -31.37 -10.71 -2.56
N ALA A 12 -30.08 -10.94 -2.28
CA ALA A 12 -29.30 -10.05 -1.43
C ALA A 12 -29.11 -8.72 -2.17
N PRO A 13 -29.16 -7.55 -1.50
CA PRO A 13 -29.26 -6.27 -2.19
C PRO A 13 -28.09 -5.88 -3.11
N ASN A 14 -26.95 -6.57 -3.13
CA ASN A 14 -25.81 -6.21 -3.99
C ASN A 14 -24.87 -7.40 -4.27
N THR A 15 -25.24 -8.33 -5.14
CA THR A 15 -24.34 -9.42 -5.57
C THR A 15 -24.13 -9.40 -7.09
N ARG A 16 -22.92 -9.01 -7.52
CA ARG A 16 -22.34 -9.41 -8.81
C ARG A 16 -20.98 -10.06 -8.58
N ALA A 17 -21.01 -11.30 -8.13
CA ALA A 17 -20.03 -12.33 -8.48
C ALA A 17 -20.50 -13.66 -7.84
N ALA A 18 -21.12 -14.53 -8.65
CA ALA A 18 -21.20 -15.94 -8.32
C ALA A 18 -19.85 -16.55 -8.74
N VAL A 19 -18.97 -16.80 -7.77
CA VAL A 19 -17.80 -17.67 -7.97
C VAL A 19 -18.11 -18.98 -7.27
N LEU A 20 -18.36 -20.02 -8.06
CA LEU A 20 -18.42 -21.40 -7.60
C LEU A 20 -16.97 -21.90 -7.47
N LEU A 21 -16.46 -22.02 -6.24
CA LEU A 21 -15.16 -22.64 -5.95
C LEU A 21 -15.38 -24.03 -5.34
N LEU A 22 -15.12 -25.06 -6.14
CA LEU A 22 -14.79 -26.39 -5.64
C LEU A 22 -13.29 -26.40 -5.32
N CYS A 23 -12.93 -26.94 -4.14
CA CYS A 23 -11.58 -27.17 -3.61
C CYS A 23 -10.95 -26.03 -2.78
N GLY A 24 -10.69 -26.33 -1.49
CA GLY A 24 -9.67 -25.68 -0.67
C GLY A 24 -10.05 -24.37 0.02
N CYS A 25 -10.79 -24.46 1.11
CA CYS A 25 -11.08 -23.36 2.03
C CYS A 25 -9.83 -22.65 2.58
N VAL A 26 -9.46 -21.51 1.97
CA VAL A 26 -8.78 -20.42 2.68
C VAL A 26 -9.88 -19.45 3.12
N HIS A 27 -10.30 -19.53 4.38
CA HIS A 27 -11.09 -18.46 4.98
C HIS A 27 -10.18 -17.25 5.18
N ALA A 28 -10.07 -16.39 4.18
CA ALA A 28 -9.66 -15.01 4.37
C ALA A 28 -10.94 -14.17 4.37
N SER A 29 -11.42 -13.80 5.55
CA SER A 29 -12.40 -12.72 5.69
C SER A 29 -11.66 -11.47 6.16
N PRO A 30 -11.43 -10.46 5.31
CA PRO A 30 -10.98 -9.17 5.81
C PRO A 30 -11.78 -8.02 5.18
N GLU A 31 -13.08 -7.91 5.48
CA GLU A 31 -13.84 -6.67 5.22
C GLU A 31 -13.53 -5.57 6.27
N HIS A 32 -12.56 -5.79 7.16
CA HIS A 32 -12.28 -4.89 8.30
C HIS A 32 -11.00 -4.05 8.19
N PHE A 33 -10.11 -4.26 7.21
CA PHE A 33 -8.84 -3.51 7.11
C PHE A 33 -8.41 -3.28 5.64
N SER A 34 -9.19 -2.49 4.89
CA SER A 34 -8.74 -2.03 3.57
C SER A 34 -7.72 -0.90 3.71
N LEU A 35 -6.60 -1.01 3.00
CA LEU A 35 -5.58 0.05 2.88
C LEU A 35 -5.76 0.87 1.58
N GLN A 36 -6.82 0.61 0.83
CA GLN A 36 -7.08 1.26 -0.44
C GLN A 36 -7.15 2.78 -0.28
N GLY A 37 -6.32 3.51 -1.05
CA GLY A 37 -6.28 4.97 -1.03
C GLY A 37 -5.62 5.60 0.21
N ARG A 38 -5.07 4.79 1.13
CA ARG A 38 -4.28 5.28 2.25
C ARG A 38 -2.94 5.83 1.77
N ARG A 39 -2.47 6.88 2.45
CA ARG A 39 -1.19 7.54 2.17
C ARG A 39 -0.13 6.99 3.10
N ALA A 40 0.86 6.32 2.54
CA ALA A 40 1.94 5.70 3.29
C ALA A 40 3.30 6.32 2.97
N VAL A 41 4.07 6.62 4.01
CA VAL A 41 5.47 7.01 3.88
C VAL A 41 6.34 5.87 4.40
N VAL A 42 7.28 5.39 3.58
CA VAL A 42 8.23 4.35 3.96
C VAL A 42 9.65 4.85 3.81
N THR A 43 10.39 4.97 4.92
CA THR A 43 11.81 5.34 4.84
C THR A 43 12.66 4.11 4.50
N GLY A 44 13.62 4.25 3.59
CA GLY A 44 14.53 3.18 3.20
C GLY A 44 13.87 2.12 2.30
N GLY A 45 12.85 2.48 1.52
CA GLY A 45 12.09 1.54 0.70
C GLY A 45 12.77 1.09 -0.61
N SER A 46 14.05 1.39 -0.81
CA SER A 46 14.76 1.03 -2.05
C SER A 46 15.20 -0.43 -2.11
N LYS A 47 15.38 -1.10 -0.97
CA LYS A 47 15.87 -2.49 -0.90
C LYS A 47 15.39 -3.24 0.34
N GLY A 48 15.56 -4.56 0.33
CA GLY A 48 15.32 -5.43 1.49
C GLY A 48 13.90 -5.33 2.02
N ILE A 49 13.76 -5.27 3.34
CA ILE A 49 12.45 -5.20 4.03
C ILE A 49 11.68 -3.96 3.61
N GLY A 50 12.33 -2.79 3.52
CA GLY A 50 11.68 -1.56 3.09
C GLY A 50 11.04 -1.67 1.70
N ARG A 51 11.74 -2.32 0.75
CA ARG A 51 11.20 -2.55 -0.59
C ARG A 51 9.99 -3.48 -0.56
N ALA A 52 10.07 -4.59 0.17
CA ALA A 52 8.96 -5.51 0.32
C ALA A 52 7.72 -4.84 0.94
N ILE A 53 7.92 -3.92 1.90
CA ILE A 53 6.84 -3.13 2.50
C ILE A 53 6.20 -2.19 1.46
N VAL A 54 7.02 -1.48 0.68
CA VAL A 54 6.50 -0.61 -0.40
C VAL A 54 5.68 -1.41 -1.39
N ASP A 55 6.21 -2.54 -1.86
CA ASP A 55 5.53 -3.40 -2.84
C ASP A 55 4.18 -3.93 -2.29
N GLU A 56 4.14 -4.40 -1.03
CA GLU A 56 2.90 -4.87 -0.41
C GLU A 56 1.87 -3.74 -0.20
N LEU A 57 2.30 -2.56 0.26
CA LEU A 57 1.39 -1.42 0.42
C LEU A 57 0.77 -0.99 -0.92
N LEU A 58 1.56 -1.00 -2.00
CA LEU A 58 1.04 -0.73 -3.35
C LEU A 58 0.05 -1.80 -3.80
N LEU A 59 0.34 -3.09 -3.57
CA LEU A 59 -0.57 -4.21 -3.86
C LEU A 59 -1.89 -4.10 -3.10
N GLN A 60 -1.85 -3.64 -1.84
CA GLN A 60 -3.04 -3.36 -1.01
C GLN A 60 -3.73 -2.04 -1.37
N GLY A 61 -3.20 -1.31 -2.36
CA GLY A 61 -3.87 -0.16 -2.94
C GLY A 61 -3.56 1.19 -2.32
N CYS A 62 -2.52 1.28 -1.50
CA CYS A 62 -2.03 2.54 -0.96
C CYS A 62 -1.44 3.43 -2.07
N GLU A 63 -1.38 4.73 -1.77
CA GLU A 63 -0.41 5.62 -2.36
C GLU A 63 0.83 5.64 -1.47
N VAL A 64 2.00 5.39 -2.04
CA VAL A 64 3.25 5.24 -1.28
C VAL A 64 4.25 6.31 -1.70
N LEU A 65 4.84 6.97 -0.71
CA LEU A 65 6.04 7.79 -0.88
C LEU A 65 7.18 7.12 -0.12
N THR A 66 8.33 6.93 -0.79
CA THR A 66 9.51 6.32 -0.20
C THR A 66 10.74 7.18 -0.39
N CYS A 67 11.74 7.01 0.49
CA CYS A 67 13.04 7.66 0.34
C CYS A 67 14.21 6.71 0.55
N ALA A 68 15.32 6.99 -0.12
CA ALA A 68 16.61 6.35 0.12
C ALA A 68 17.76 7.26 -0.35
N ARG A 69 19.01 6.89 -0.02
CA ARG A 69 20.20 7.64 -0.44
C ARG A 69 20.59 7.39 -1.90
N ASP A 70 20.26 6.22 -2.45
CA ASP A 70 20.63 5.82 -3.81
C ASP A 70 19.39 5.59 -4.68
N MET A 71 19.38 6.19 -5.89
CA MET A 71 18.26 6.07 -6.85
C MET A 71 18.29 4.82 -7.71
N SER A 72 19.43 4.15 -7.85
CA SER A 72 19.56 2.98 -8.74
C SER A 72 18.48 1.90 -8.47
N PRO A 73 18.11 1.59 -7.21
CA PRO A 73 17.02 0.66 -6.92
C PRO A 73 15.62 1.28 -7.00
N LEU A 74 15.52 2.62 -7.00
CA LEU A 74 14.25 3.37 -7.00
C LEU A 74 13.69 3.57 -8.41
N GLY A 75 14.54 3.60 -9.46
CA GLY A 75 14.08 3.77 -10.85
C GLY A 75 13.07 2.71 -11.29
N GLN A 76 13.20 1.47 -10.80
CA GLN A 76 12.28 0.37 -11.10
C GLN A 76 10.91 0.50 -10.40
N LEU A 77 10.79 1.32 -9.34
CA LEU A 77 9.52 1.59 -8.64
C LEU A 77 8.66 2.61 -9.38
N VAL A 78 9.26 3.46 -10.20
CA VAL A 78 8.59 4.59 -10.87
C VAL A 78 7.96 4.19 -12.20
N ASP A 79 8.45 3.11 -12.82
CA ASP A 79 8.04 2.69 -14.17
C ASP A 79 6.67 2.00 -14.24
N SER A 80 6.02 1.68 -13.11
CA SER A 80 4.80 0.84 -13.13
C SER A 80 3.53 1.45 -12.54
N ASP A 81 3.58 2.49 -11.68
CA ASP A 81 2.34 3.01 -11.08
C ASP A 81 2.41 4.48 -10.66
N ILE A 82 1.36 5.24 -11.01
CA ILE A 82 1.09 6.64 -10.56
C ILE A 82 1.00 6.76 -9.02
N LYS A 83 0.98 5.63 -8.32
CA LYS A 83 0.80 5.51 -6.86
C LYS A 83 2.10 5.46 -6.06
N CYS A 84 3.28 5.39 -6.68
CA CYS A 84 4.56 5.40 -5.96
C CYS A 84 5.40 6.64 -6.30
N THR A 85 5.84 7.37 -5.28
CA THR A 85 6.81 8.47 -5.39
C THR A 85 8.08 8.10 -4.65
N ALA A 86 9.24 8.29 -5.28
CA ALA A 86 10.53 8.00 -4.67
C ALA A 86 11.41 9.26 -4.60
N VAL A 87 12.05 9.47 -3.45
CA VAL A 87 12.85 10.68 -3.16
C VAL A 87 14.26 10.29 -2.74
N VAL A 88 15.27 10.99 -3.27
CA VAL A 88 16.64 10.91 -2.74
C VAL A 88 16.71 11.71 -1.46
N ALA A 89 16.87 11.03 -0.32
CA ALA A 89 17.02 11.70 0.96
C ALA A 89 17.77 10.83 1.96
N ASP A 90 18.64 11.48 2.74
CA ASP A 90 19.19 10.92 3.97
C ASP A 90 18.38 11.44 5.17
N VAL A 91 17.51 10.60 5.74
CA VAL A 91 16.65 10.99 6.87
C VAL A 91 17.44 11.27 8.16
N SER A 92 18.74 10.97 8.21
CA SER A 92 19.60 11.34 9.34
C SER A 92 20.06 12.80 9.31
N THR A 93 19.97 13.48 8.16
CA THR A 93 20.34 14.90 8.01
C THR A 93 19.11 15.80 7.98
N ASP A 94 19.30 17.08 8.34
CA ASP A 94 18.22 18.07 8.33
C ASP A 94 17.72 18.31 6.90
N GLU A 95 18.65 18.36 5.94
CA GLU A 95 18.36 18.57 4.52
C GLU A 95 17.55 17.41 3.95
N GLY A 96 17.89 16.16 4.30
CA GLY A 96 17.15 15.00 3.80
C GLY A 96 15.75 14.90 4.41
N ARG A 97 15.58 15.26 5.68
CA ARG A 97 14.23 15.37 6.27
C ARG A 97 13.41 16.48 5.63
N ALA A 98 14.00 17.65 5.39
CA ALA A 98 13.33 18.74 4.69
C ALA A 98 12.91 18.33 3.27
N ALA A 99 13.78 17.66 2.52
CA ALA A 99 13.47 17.16 1.17
C ALA A 99 12.32 16.14 1.18
N LEU A 100 12.31 15.22 2.15
CA LEU A 100 11.21 14.26 2.32
C LEU A 100 9.88 14.97 2.61
N LEU A 101 9.87 15.95 3.52
CA LEU A 101 8.69 16.74 3.84
C LEU A 101 8.18 17.53 2.63
N SER A 102 9.05 18.22 1.91
CA SER A 102 8.66 18.94 0.69
C SER A 102 8.06 18.02 -0.38
N ALA A 103 8.55 16.78 -0.50
CA ALA A 103 7.97 15.81 -1.43
C ALA A 103 6.58 15.32 -0.98
N ILE A 104 6.37 15.13 0.33
CA ILE A 104 5.06 14.80 0.90
C ILE A 104 4.06 15.93 0.62
N GLU A 105 4.44 17.16 0.90
CA GLU A 105 3.61 18.35 0.68
C GLU A 105 3.30 18.55 -0.81
N ALA A 106 4.30 18.39 -1.69
CA ALA A 106 4.10 18.48 -3.14
C ALA A 106 3.15 17.41 -3.68
N ARG A 107 3.16 16.21 -3.07
CA ARG A 107 2.35 15.08 -3.53
C ARG A 107 0.91 15.12 -3.01
N TRP A 108 0.70 15.45 -1.74
CA TRP A 108 -0.61 15.34 -1.08
C TRP A 108 -1.16 16.65 -0.52
N GLY A 109 -0.38 17.73 -0.54
CA GLY A 109 -0.73 19.06 0.00
C GLY A 109 -0.12 19.32 1.39
N ALA A 110 0.06 20.60 1.73
CA ALA A 110 0.66 21.00 3.01
C ALA A 110 -0.16 20.59 4.24
N ASP A 111 -1.49 20.60 4.13
CA ASP A 111 -2.40 20.19 5.21
C ASP A 111 -2.78 18.70 5.16
N CYS A 112 -2.02 17.90 4.42
CA CYS A 112 -2.35 16.49 4.26
C CYS A 112 -2.03 15.68 5.53
N ALA A 113 -2.92 14.74 5.86
CA ALA A 113 -2.63 13.70 6.83
C ALA A 113 -1.95 12.51 6.14
N ILE A 114 -0.89 12.00 6.78
CA ILE A 114 -0.28 10.70 6.47
C ILE A 114 -1.02 9.64 7.30
N ASP A 115 -1.49 8.57 6.66
CA ASP A 115 -2.17 7.48 7.35
C ASP A 115 -1.17 6.49 7.97
N ILE A 116 -0.06 6.24 7.28
CA ILE A 116 0.90 5.20 7.61
C ILE A 116 2.32 5.77 7.50
N LEU A 117 3.11 5.65 8.57
CA LEU A 117 4.54 5.95 8.56
C LEU A 117 5.33 4.72 8.98
N VAL A 118 6.20 4.25 8.08
CA VAL A 118 7.12 3.14 8.34
C VAL A 118 8.54 3.69 8.43
N ASN A 119 9.05 3.78 9.66
CA ASN A 119 10.45 4.13 9.94
C ASN A 119 11.33 2.90 9.78
N ASN A 120 11.67 2.54 8.54
CA ASN A 120 12.46 1.33 8.24
C ASN A 120 13.96 1.61 8.07
N VAL A 121 14.40 2.85 7.84
CA VAL A 121 15.84 3.15 7.77
C VAL A 121 16.54 2.73 9.07
N GLY A 122 17.52 1.84 8.92
CA GLY A 122 18.42 1.42 10.00
C GLY A 122 19.85 1.38 9.49
N THR A 123 20.79 1.81 10.33
CA THR A 123 22.23 1.75 10.05
C THR A 123 22.95 1.14 11.26
N ASN A 124 24.08 0.48 11.02
CA ASN A 124 24.95 0.03 12.08
C ASN A 124 26.09 1.04 12.19
N LEU A 125 26.07 1.86 13.24
CA LEU A 125 27.21 2.69 13.62
C LEU A 125 28.21 1.76 14.31
N ARG A 126 29.29 1.41 13.61
CA ARG A 126 30.43 0.68 14.17
C ARG A 126 31.57 1.64 14.46
#